data_AF-U9U458-F1
#
_entry.id   AF-U9U458-F1
#
_cell.length_a   1.000
_cell.length_b   1.000
_cell.length_c   1.000
_cell.angle_alpha   90.00
_cell.angle_beta   90.00
_cell.angle_gamma   90.00
#
_symmetry.space_group_name_H-M   'P 1'
#
loop_
_entity.id
_entity.type
_entity.pdbx_description
1 polymer ?
#
loop_
_entity_poly.entity_id
_entity_poly.type
_entity_poly.pdbx_seq_one_letter_code
_entity_poly.pdbx_strand_id
1 'polypeptide(L)' 'MFMNQISSLKRLEYYLNSYRIIPFNIHFACFPGAKDCLKNLSELCCNSDVYPEFFYQLSQICR' A
#
# COMPACT_ATOMS: atom_id res chain seq x y z
N MET A 1 -0.78 -1.87 13.21
CA MET A 1 -0.95 -1.00 12.03
C MET A 1 -2.04 0.01 12.34
N PHE A 2 -1.80 1.30 12.08
CA PHE A 2 -2.76 2.39 12.31
C PHE A 2 -3.89 2.46 11.26
N MET A 3 -3.89 1.55 10.27
CA MET A 3 -4.87 1.57 9.18
C MET A 3 -6.31 1.35 9.64
N ASN A 4 -6.54 0.70 10.78
CA ASN A 4 -7.86 0.56 11.38
C ASN A 4 -8.32 1.80 12.16
N GLN A 5 -7.43 2.77 12.38
CA GLN A 5 -7.71 4.02 13.09
C GLN A 5 -7.85 5.20 12.12
N ILE A 6 -7.47 5.02 10.86
CA ILE A 6 -7.52 6.04 9.81
C ILE A 6 -8.64 5.67 8.86
N SER A 7 -9.63 6.56 8.73
CA SER A 7 -10.77 6.35 7.84
C SER A 7 -10.40 6.48 6.36
N SER A 8 -9.38 7.27 6.03
CA SER A 8 -8.90 7.44 4.66
C SER A 8 -7.51 8.07 4.61
N LEU A 9 -6.62 7.44 3.85
CA LEU A 9 -5.28 7.91 3.51
C LEU A 9 -5.30 8.49 2.09
N LYS A 10 -4.79 9.71 1.93
CA LYS A 10 -4.70 10.38 0.63
C LYS A 10 -3.40 10.09 -0.11
N ARG A 11 -2.30 9.92 0.63
CA ARG A 11 -0.97 9.72 0.08
C ARG A 11 -0.28 8.53 0.75
N LEU A 12 0.26 7.63 -0.07
CA LEU A 12 1.01 6.46 0.35
C LEU A 12 2.45 6.60 -0.13
N GLU A 13 3.37 6.58 0.81
CA GLU A 13 4.81 6.57 0.54
C GLU A 13 5.36 5.16 0.83
N TYR A 14 5.84 4.50 -0.21
CA TYR A 14 6.41 3.16 -0.15
C TYR A 14 7.85 3.17 -0.66
N TYR A 15 8.75 3.61 0.21
CA TYR A 15 10.18 3.67 -0.05
C TYR A 15 10.92 2.64 0.81
N LEU A 16 11.79 1.85 0.19
CA LEU A 16 12.69 0.95 0.89
C LEU A 16 14.11 1.51 0.91
N ASN A 17 14.74 1.49 2.09
CA ASN A 17 16.13 1.87 2.24
C ASN A 17 17.04 0.69 1.81
N SER A 18 17.36 0.68 0.52
CA SER A 18 18.49 0.07 -0.23
C SER A 18 19.11 -1.31 0.09
N TYR A 19 18.73 -2.06 1.13
CA TYR A 19 19.42 -3.35 1.45
C TYR A 19 18.51 -4.51 1.84
N ARG A 20 17.19 -4.33 1.84
CA ARG A 20 16.26 -5.41 2.15
C ARG A 20 15.37 -5.65 0.94
N ILE A 21 15.47 -6.88 0.42
CA ILE A 21 14.55 -7.48 -0.54
C ILE A 21 13.15 -6.96 -0.22
N ILE A 22 12.53 -6.27 -1.17
CA ILE A 22 11.15 -5.81 -1.05
C ILE A 22 10.35 -7.04 -0.62
N PRO A 23 9.64 -7.02 0.53
CA PRO A 23 8.80 -8.14 0.89
C PRO A 23 7.82 -8.31 -0.25
N PHE A 24 8.04 -9.37 -1.03
CA PHE A 24 7.35 -9.70 -2.29
C PHE A 24 5.83 -9.82 -2.10
N ASN A 25 5.38 -9.84 -0.84
CA ASN A 25 4.06 -10.28 -0.45
C ASN A 25 3.42 -9.40 0.65
N ILE A 26 3.51 -8.07 0.54
CA ILE A 26 2.63 -7.22 1.35
C ILE A 26 1.21 -7.41 0.82
N HIS A 27 0.45 -8.29 1.48
CA HIS A 27 -0.96 -8.49 1.20
C HIS A 27 -1.76 -7.44 1.98
N PHE A 28 -2.20 -6.38 1.30
CA PHE A 28 -3.02 -5.35 1.94
C PHE A 28 -4.30 -5.91 2.59
N ALA A 29 -4.83 -6.99 2.01
CA ALA A 29 -6.00 -7.71 2.54
C ALA A 29 -5.77 -8.33 3.94
N CYS A 30 -4.51 -8.58 4.34
CA CYS A 30 -4.21 -9.12 5.66
C CYS A 30 -4.25 -8.07 6.77
N PHE A 31 -4.34 -6.79 6.43
CA PHE A 31 -4.35 -5.70 7.41
C PHE A 31 -5.77 -5.21 7.67
N PRO A 32 -6.25 -5.30 8.92
CA PRO A 32 -7.56 -4.77 9.29
C PRO A 32 -7.67 -3.28 8.96
N GLY A 33 -8.75 -2.89 8.27
CA GLY A 33 -9.01 -1.51 7.88
C GLY A 33 -8.20 -1.01 6.68
N ALA A 34 -7.31 -1.80 6.08
CA ALA A 34 -6.53 -1.34 4.92
C ALA A 34 -7.39 -1.00 3.72
N LYS A 35 -8.47 -1.75 3.49
CA LYS A 35 -9.40 -1.47 2.39
C LYS A 35 -10.03 -0.09 2.54
N ASP A 36 -10.58 0.23 3.71
CA ASP A 36 -11.22 1.52 3.97
C ASP A 36 -10.20 2.66 3.98
N CYS A 37 -9.05 2.43 4.62
CA CYS A 37 -7.96 3.39 4.70
C CYS A 37 -7.42 3.76 3.30
N LEU A 38 -7.17 2.77 2.43
CA LEU A 38 -6.56 3.03 1.11
C LEU A 38 -7.57 3.33 0.01
N LYS A 39 -8.89 3.23 0.27
CA LYS A 39 -9.94 3.40 -0.73
C LYS A 39 -9.86 4.74 -1.49
N ASN A 40 -9.53 5.84 -0.81
CA ASN A 40 -9.46 7.17 -1.43
C ASN A 40 -8.00 7.66 -1.62
N LEU A 41 -7.08 6.72 -1.89
CA LEU A 41 -5.70 7.06 -2.21
C LEU A 41 -5.65 7.89 -3.51
N SER A 42 -5.12 9.11 -3.43
CA SER A 42 -4.95 10.00 -4.59
C SER A 42 -3.50 10.10 -5.05
N GLU A 43 -2.53 9.83 -4.16
CA GLU A 43 -1.10 9.93 -4.45
C GLU A 43 -0.37 8.66 -4.01
N LEU A 44 0.36 8.04 -4.94
CA LEU A 44 1.28 6.94 -4.65
C LEU A 44 2.69 7.38 -5.00
N CYS A 45 3.58 7.31 -4.01
CA CYS A 45 5.00 7.58 -4.16
C CYS A 45 5.77 6.31 -3.76
N CYS A 46 6.51 5.72 -4.69
CA CYS A 46 7.22 4.47 -4.42
C CYS A 46 8.57 4.38 -5.15
N ASN A 47 9.41 3.43 -4.73
CA ASN A 47 10.62 3.11 -5.48
C ASN A 47 10.29 2.49 -6.86
N SER A 48 11.27 2.50 -7.77
CA SER A 48 11.14 1.91 -9.10
C SER A 48 11.21 0.37 -9.11
N ASP A 49 11.74 -0.25 -8.05
CA ASP A 49 11.96 -1.70 -7.94
C ASP A 49 10.75 -2.47 -7.37
N VAL A 50 9.62 -1.78 -7.14
CA VAL A 50 8.39 -2.37 -6.59
C VAL A 50 7.78 -3.40 -7.53
N TYR A 51 7.39 -4.55 -6.96
CA TYR A 51 6.80 -5.65 -7.72
C TYR A 51 5.42 -5.29 -8.32
N PRO A 52 5.11 -5.76 -9.54
CA PRO A 52 3.81 -5.54 -10.19
C PRO A 52 2.60 -5.93 -9.32
N GLU A 53 2.75 -6.96 -8.48
CA GLU A 53 1.68 -7.47 -7.62
C GLU A 53 1.23 -6.44 -6.56
N PHE A 54 2.13 -5.57 -6.11
CA PHE A 54 1.79 -4.44 -5.24
C PHE A 54 0.77 -3.50 -5.90
N PHE A 55 0.99 -3.14 -7.16
CA PHE A 55 0.08 -2.28 -7.92
C PHE A 55 -1.25 -2.98 -8.20
N TYR A 56 -1.22 -4.28 -8.49
CA TYR A 56 -2.43 -5.07 -8.67
C TYR A 56 -3.30 -5.08 -7.41
N GLN A 57 -2.71 -5.27 -6.23
CA GLN A 57 -3.47 -5.24 -4.99
C GLN A 57 -4.05 -3.84 -4.69
N LEU A 58 -3.28 -2.78 -4.91
CA LEU A 58 -3.78 -1.41 -4.77
C LEU A 58 -4.94 -1.12 -5.72
N SER A 59 -4.87 -1.58 -6.96
CA SER A 59 -5.94 -1.38 -7.95
C SER A 59 -7.24 -2.09 -7.57
N GLN A 60 -7.18 -3.18 -6.81
CA GLN A 60 -8.38 -3.85 -6.29
C GLN A 60 -9.04 -3.06 -5.15
N ILE A 61 -8.28 -2.26 -4.40
CA ILE A 61 -8.77 -1.49 -3.26
C ILE A 61 -9.29 -0.12 -3.69
N CYS A 62 -8.57 0.58 -4.56
CA CYS A 62 -8.85 1.96 -4.97
C CYS A 62 -9.90 2.08 -6.11
N ARG A 63 -10.75 1.06 -6.31
CA ARG A 63 -11.87 1.12 -7.28
C ARG A 63 -12.93 2.13 -6.83
#